data_AF-A0A6H5HV29-F1
#
_entry.id   AF-A0A6H5HV29-F1
#
_cell.length_a   1.000
_cell.length_b   1.000
_cell.length_c   1.000
_cell.angle_alpha   90.00
_cell.angle_beta   90.00
_cell.angle_gamma   90.00
#
_symmetry.space_group_name_H-M   'P 1'
#
loop_
_entity.id
_entity.type
_entity.pdbx_description
1 polymer ?
#
loop_
_entity_poly.entity_id
_entity_poly.type
_entity_poly.pdbx_seq_one_letter_code
_entity_poly.pdbx_strand_id
1 'polypeptide(L)'
;MPEEKPTYTKDQVAQNNGQNGARTWIIIRSVVYDVTDYLDEHPGGAELLGEYAGGDATRGFDDFGHSSDAVKKLKRFEIGTFDKVRH
;
A
#
# COMPACT_ATOMS: atom_id res chain seq x y z
N MET A 1 10.12 -11.64 -21.07
CA MET A 1 9.99 -12.29 -19.76
C MET A 1 8.93 -11.52 -19.00
N PRO A 2 7.76 -12.08 -18.64
CA PRO A 2 6.87 -11.35 -17.75
C PRO A 2 7.60 -11.23 -16.40
N GLU A 3 7.88 -10.02 -15.96
CA GLU A 3 8.40 -9.78 -14.61
C GLU A 3 7.35 -10.26 -13.60
N GLU A 4 7.54 -11.46 -13.06
CA GLU A 4 6.73 -11.96 -11.95
C GLU A 4 7.00 -11.06 -10.74
N LYS A 5 6.09 -10.12 -10.51
CA LYS A 5 6.18 -9.25 -9.34
C LYS A 5 6.11 -10.12 -8.08
N PRO A 6 6.94 -9.82 -7.06
CA PRO A 6 6.92 -10.58 -5.81
C PRO A 6 5.52 -10.54 -5.20
N THR A 7 5.12 -11.68 -4.65
CA THR A 7 3.83 -11.80 -3.96
C THR A 7 4.07 -11.76 -2.45
N TYR A 8 3.32 -10.91 -1.76
CA TYR A 8 3.44 -10.69 -0.32
C TYR A 8 2.25 -11.28 0.43
N THR A 9 2.50 -11.78 1.63
CA THR A 9 1.47 -12.31 2.52
C THR A 9 0.98 -11.27 3.52
N LYS A 10 -0.13 -11.55 4.20
CA LYS A 10 -0.67 -10.67 5.25
C LYS A 10 0.34 -10.39 6.34
N ASP A 11 1.14 -11.39 6.72
CA ASP A 11 2.14 -11.26 7.76
C ASP A 11 3.26 -10.30 7.35
N GLN A 12 3.77 -10.45 6.12
CA GLN A 12 4.79 -9.54 5.59
C GLN A 12 4.28 -8.11 5.49
N VAL A 13 3.05 -7.91 5.01
CA VAL A 13 2.48 -6.57 4.92
C VAL A 13 2.28 -6.00 6.34
N ALA A 14 1.73 -6.76 7.28
CA ALA A 14 1.53 -6.33 8.66
C ALA A 14 2.83 -5.94 9.40
N GLN A 15 3.96 -6.59 9.06
CA GLN A 15 5.29 -6.21 9.57
C GLN A 15 5.78 -4.87 8.98
N ASN A 16 5.28 -4.47 7.82
CA ASN A 16 5.59 -3.20 7.15
C ASN A 16 4.45 -2.19 7.36
N ASN A 17 4.17 -1.89 8.62
CA ASN A 17 3.13 -0.97 9.05
C ASN A 17 3.64 0.48 9.28
N GLY A 18 4.86 0.81 8.86
CA GLY A 18 5.46 2.13 9.09
C GLY A 18 5.88 2.40 10.54
N GLN A 19 5.64 1.48 11.47
CA GLN A 19 5.98 1.67 12.88
C GLN A 19 7.44 1.31 13.16
N ASN A 20 8.03 1.97 14.16
CA ASN A 20 9.38 1.65 14.63
C ASN A 20 10.49 1.80 13.56
N GLY A 21 10.26 2.64 12.54
CA GLY A 21 11.16 2.81 11.39
C GLY A 21 11.02 1.73 10.32
N ALA A 22 9.99 0.88 10.38
CA ALA A 22 9.63 -0.02 9.30
C ALA A 22 9.09 0.75 8.09
N ARG A 23 9.09 0.08 6.93
CA ARG A 23 8.46 0.63 5.71
C ARG A 23 6.96 0.62 5.85
N THR A 24 6.30 1.47 5.07
CA THR A 24 4.85 1.63 5.10
C THR A 24 4.26 1.03 3.84
N TRP A 25 3.70 -0.17 3.98
CA TRP A 25 3.08 -0.88 2.87
C TRP A 25 1.57 -0.83 2.99
N ILE A 26 0.91 -0.61 1.86
CA ILE A 26 -0.55 -0.61 1.79
C ILE A 26 -1.01 -1.54 0.68
N ILE A 27 -2.13 -2.23 0.90
CA ILE A 27 -2.76 -3.07 -0.11
C ILE A 27 -3.93 -2.32 -0.72
N ILE A 28 -3.90 -2.11 -2.03
CA ILE A 28 -5.03 -1.55 -2.78
C ILE A 28 -5.37 -2.54 -3.90
N ARG A 29 -6.61 -3.03 -3.90
CA ARG A 29 -7.12 -4.00 -4.91
C ARG A 29 -6.22 -5.22 -5.10
N SER A 30 -5.74 -5.80 -3.99
CA SER A 30 -4.82 -6.96 -3.97
C SER A 30 -3.44 -6.70 -4.57
N VAL A 31 -3.01 -5.44 -4.61
CA VAL A 31 -1.68 -5.02 -5.03
C VAL A 31 -1.00 -4.29 -3.86
N VAL A 32 0.28 -4.55 -3.64
CA VAL A 32 1.07 -3.97 -2.53
C VAL A 32 1.87 -2.79 -3.04
N TYR A 33 1.77 -1.68 -2.32
CA TYR A 33 2.43 -0.42 -2.61
C TYR A 33 3.30 0.02 -1.43
N ASP A 34 4.54 0.42 -1.72
CA ASP A 34 5.45 1.03 -0.74
C ASP A 34 5.28 2.55 -0.75
N VAL A 35 4.58 3.08 0.24
CA VAL A 35 4.29 4.51 0.38
C VAL A 35 5.14 5.16 1.47
N THR A 36 6.29 4.55 1.80
CA THR A 36 7.14 4.98 2.91
C THR A 36 7.59 6.43 2.73
N ASP A 37 8.13 6.77 1.56
CA ASP A 37 8.55 8.13 1.23
C ASP A 37 7.36 9.07 0.92
N TYR A 38 6.18 8.52 0.65
CA TYR A 38 4.99 9.29 0.30
C TYR A 38 4.14 9.69 1.51
N LEU A 39 4.46 9.18 2.71
CA LEU A 39 3.71 9.47 3.94
C LEU A 39 3.62 10.98 4.23
N ASP A 40 4.76 11.68 4.25
CA ASP A 40 4.82 13.13 4.48
C ASP A 40 4.31 13.94 3.29
N GLU A 41 4.35 13.38 2.07
CA GLU A 41 3.83 14.02 0.87
C GLU A 41 2.33 13.78 0.66
N HIS A 42 1.69 12.96 1.50
CA HIS A 42 0.28 12.61 1.36
C HIS A 42 -0.61 13.79 1.77
N PRO A 43 -1.41 14.38 0.86
CA PRO A 43 -2.23 15.55 1.17
C PRO A 43 -3.37 15.25 2.15
N GLY A 44 -3.76 13.97 2.33
CA GLY A 44 -4.70 13.54 3.37
C GLY A 44 -4.07 13.36 4.75
N GLY A 45 -2.75 13.51 4.87
CA GLY A 45 -2.00 13.31 6.11
C GLY A 45 -1.43 11.89 6.26
N ALA A 46 -0.27 11.81 6.89
CA ALA A 46 0.42 10.54 7.17
C ALA A 46 -0.34 9.66 8.18
N GLU A 47 -1.12 10.25 9.08
CA GLU A 47 -1.89 9.53 10.11
C GLU A 47 -2.94 8.60 9.48
N LEU A 48 -3.75 9.12 8.55
CA LEU A 48 -4.73 8.31 7.82
C LEU A 48 -4.07 7.18 7.06
N LEU A 49 -2.93 7.45 6.40
CA LEU A 49 -2.20 6.42 5.67
C LEU A 49 -1.62 5.35 6.61
N GLY A 50 -1.14 5.78 7.79
CA GLY A 50 -0.63 4.94 8.86
C GLY A 50 -1.69 4.01 9.46
N GLU A 51 -2.96 4.42 9.54
CA GLU A 51 -4.05 3.55 9.99
C GLU A 51 -4.29 2.36 9.05
N TYR A 52 -4.04 2.56 7.74
CA TYR A 52 -4.12 1.48 6.75
C TYR A 52 -2.78 0.82 6.46
N ALA A 53 -1.69 1.30 7.07
CA ALA A 53 -0.37 0.73 6.89
C ALA A 53 -0.32 -0.69 7.45
N GLY A 54 0.28 -1.59 6.68
CA GLY A 54 0.27 -3.01 6.96
C GLY A 54 -1.08 -3.70 6.74
N GLY A 55 -2.00 -3.06 6.01
CA GLY A 55 -3.36 -3.56 5.77
C GLY A 55 -3.93 -3.24 4.38
N ASP A 56 -5.23 -3.52 4.24
CA ASP A 56 -6.01 -3.24 3.02
C ASP A 56 -6.60 -1.82 3.10
N ALA A 57 -5.99 -0.92 2.33
CA ALA A 57 -6.39 0.48 2.18
C ALA A 57 -7.41 0.68 1.05
N THR A 58 -7.85 -0.38 0.38
CA THR A 58 -8.74 -0.27 -0.80
C THR A 58 -10.00 0.51 -0.48
N ARG A 59 -10.60 0.23 0.68
CA ARG A 59 -11.85 0.87 1.11
C ARG A 59 -11.63 2.37 1.37
N GLY A 60 -10.60 2.74 2.12
CA GLY A 60 -10.28 4.14 2.38
C GLY A 60 -9.99 4.88 1.06
N PHE A 61 -9.14 4.30 0.21
CA PHE A 61 -8.78 4.90 -1.08
C PHE A 61 -9.99 5.17 -1.98
N ASP A 62 -10.95 4.24 -2.03
CA ASP A 62 -12.19 4.36 -2.82
C ASP A 62 -13.17 5.37 -2.19
N ASP A 63 -13.32 5.37 -0.87
CA ASP A 63 -14.20 6.26 -0.11
C ASP A 63 -13.80 7.74 -0.24
N PHE A 64 -12.48 8.02 -0.21
CA PHE A 64 -11.95 9.38 -0.40
C PHE A 64 -12.03 9.88 -1.86
N GLY A 65 -12.35 9.03 -2.83
CA GLY A 65 -12.55 9.46 -4.22
C GLY A 65 -11.29 9.98 -4.92
N HIS A 66 -10.16 9.29 -4.76
CA HIS A 66 -8.89 9.69 -5.37
C HIS A 66 -8.96 9.79 -6.91
N SER A 67 -8.50 10.92 -7.46
CA SER A 67 -8.43 11.15 -8.91
C SER A 67 -7.51 10.17 -9.64
N SER A 68 -7.73 10.03 -10.96
CA SER A 68 -6.90 9.21 -11.86
C SER A 68 -5.39 9.48 -11.74
N ASP A 69 -5.00 10.73 -11.49
CA ASP A 69 -3.61 11.12 -11.30
C ASP A 69 -3.00 10.58 -10.00
N ALA A 70 -3.77 10.53 -8.91
CA ALA A 70 -3.34 9.91 -7.66
C ALA A 70 -3.11 8.40 -7.86
N VAL A 71 -4.02 7.72 -8.56
CA VAL A 71 -3.86 6.30 -8.92
C VAL A 71 -2.61 6.08 -9.78
N LYS A 72 -2.35 6.97 -10.75
CA LYS A 72 -1.14 6.90 -11.59
C LYS A 72 0.14 7.10 -10.79
N LYS A 73 0.16 8.01 -9.83
CA LYS A 73 1.28 8.19 -8.91
C LYS A 73 1.47 6.94 -8.05
N LEU A 74 0.39 6.41 -7.47
CA LEU A 74 0.39 5.21 -6.65
C LEU A 74 1.02 4.02 -7.40
N LYS A 75 0.73 3.83 -8.70
CA LYS A 75 1.33 2.77 -9.52
C LYS A 75 2.87 2.81 -9.57
N ARG A 76 3.51 3.96 -9.33
CA ARG A 76 4.98 4.07 -9.28
C ARG A 76 5.56 3.43 -8.01
N PHE A 77 4.75 3.35 -6.97
CA PHE A 77 5.07 2.75 -5.68
C PHE A 77 4.72 1.25 -5.62
N GLU A 78 4.25 0.68 -6.72
CA GLU A 78 3.85 -0.73 -6.79
C GLU A 78 5.07 -1.65 -6.68
N ILE A 79 5.15 -2.39 -5.57
CA ILE A 79 6.24 -3.34 -5.32
C ILE A 79 5.85 -4.77 -5.68
N GLY A 80 4.56 -5.10 -5.66
CA GLY A 80 4.09 -6.41 -6.07
C GLY A 80 2.63 -6.69 -5.74
N THR A 81 2.25 -7.96 -5.65
CA THR A 81 0.86 -8.38 -5.44
C THR A 81 0.64 -8.97 -4.05
N PHE A 82 -0.61 -8.94 -3.58
CA PHE A 82 -0.98 -9.49 -2.29
C PHE A 82 -1.63 -10.87 -2.46
N ASP A 83 -1.08 -11.91 -1.83
CA ASP A 83 -1.66 -13.24 -1.83
C ASP A 83 -2.78 -13.33 -0.77
N LYS A 84 -4.04 -13.34 -1.23
CA LYS A 84 -5.21 -13.63 -0.37
C LYS A 84 -5.47 -15.13 -0.18
N VAL A 85 -4.69 -16.02 -0.81
CA VAL A 85 -5.11 -17.40 -1.09
C VAL A 85 -4.50 -18.43 -0.11
N ARG A 86 -3.37 -18.14 0.54
CA ARG A 86 -2.77 -19.08 1.51
C ARG A 86 -3.14 -18.75 2.95
N HIS A 87 -4.13 -19.46 3.49
CA HIS A 87 -4.42 -19.62 4.92
C HIS A 87 -4.15 -21.05 5.36
#